data_AF-A0A653G2R3-F1
#
_entry.id   AF-A0A653G2R3-F1
#
_cell.length_a   1.000
_cell.length_b   1.000
_cell.length_c   1.000
_cell.angle_alpha   90.00
_cell.angle_beta   90.00
_cell.angle_gamma   90.00
#
_symmetry.space_group_name_H-M   'P 1'
#
loop_
_entity.id
_entity.type
_entity.pdbx_description
1 polymer ?
#
loop_
_entity_poly.entity_id
_entity_poly.type
_entity_poly.pdbx_seq_one_letter_code
_entity_poly.pdbx_strand_id
1 'polypeptide(L)'
;MTKLKQVKKNLVLSQKLATFLVTSHKFNKTSSENTSFVPFSAKDLTLNKLNKRIVKDLVKEGKKVIEASETKDKDNPWTFNYL
;
A
#
# COMPACT_ATOMS: atom_id res chain seq x y z
N MET A 1 -7.42 -17.01 2.64
CA MET A 1 -7.39 -16.09 3.81
C MET A 1 -8.81 -15.58 4.03
N THR A 2 -9.30 -15.49 5.26
CA THR A 2 -10.63 -14.91 5.55
C THR A 2 -10.61 -13.39 5.40
N LYS A 3 -11.79 -12.78 5.13
CA LYS A 3 -11.92 -11.31 4.99
C LYS A 3 -11.44 -10.57 6.25
N LEU A 4 -11.80 -11.05 7.44
CA LEU A 4 -11.34 -10.48 8.71
C LEU A 4 -9.81 -10.52 8.85
N LYS A 5 -9.18 -11.64 8.47
CA LYS A 5 -7.71 -11.77 8.53
C LYS A 5 -7.01 -10.85 7.54
N GLN A 6 -7.59 -10.69 6.34
CA GLN A 6 -7.11 -9.72 5.35
C GLN A 6 -7.18 -8.29 5.88
N VAL A 7 -8.33 -7.88 6.42
CA VAL A 7 -8.53 -6.53 6.99
C VAL A 7 -7.53 -6.25 8.10
N LYS A 8 -7.36 -7.18 9.06
CA LYS A 8 -6.39 -7.01 10.16
C LYS A 8 -4.96 -6.82 9.65
N LYS A 9 -4.54 -7.61 8.65
CA LYS A 9 -3.19 -7.49 8.08
C LYS A 9 -3.00 -6.20 7.29
N ASN A 10 -4.00 -5.78 6.52
CA ASN A 10 -3.96 -4.51 5.81
C ASN A 10 -3.91 -3.33 6.78
N LEU A 11 -4.66 -3.37 7.88
CA LEU A 11 -4.62 -2.31 8.90
C LEU A 11 -3.21 -2.13 9.48
N VAL A 12 -2.54 -3.24 9.81
CA VAL A 12 -1.15 -3.21 10.31
C VAL A 12 -0.18 -2.63 9.26
N LEU A 13 -0.29 -3.05 8.00
CA LEU A 13 0.57 -2.52 6.94
C LEU A 13 0.29 -1.03 6.67
N SER A 14 -0.98 -0.63 6.66
CA SER A 14 -1.38 0.78 6.50
C SER A 14 -0.85 1.63 7.64
N GLN A 15 -0.84 1.13 8.88
CA GLN A 15 -0.24 1.84 10.01
C GLN A 15 1.26 2.04 9.81
N LYS A 16 2.00 0.99 9.43
CA LYS A 16 3.44 1.11 9.12
C LYS A 16 3.71 2.11 7.99
N LEU A 17 2.89 2.05 6.94
CA LEU A 17 3.01 2.94 5.80
C LEU A 17 2.75 4.39 6.23
N ALA A 18 1.68 4.65 6.98
CA ALA A 18 1.38 5.98 7.50
C ALA A 18 2.52 6.53 8.37
N THR A 19 3.08 5.71 9.27
CA THR A 19 4.25 6.10 10.07
C THR A 19 5.42 6.50 9.18
N PHE A 20 5.72 5.71 8.13
CA PHE A 20 6.79 6.05 7.20
C PHE A 20 6.51 7.35 6.45
N LEU A 21 5.30 7.54 5.93
CA LEU A 21 4.91 8.74 5.17
C LEU A 21 5.01 10.02 6.00
N VAL A 22 4.70 9.97 7.30
CA VAL A 22 4.77 11.15 8.19
C VAL A 22 6.20 11.44 8.66
N THR A 23 7.03 10.41 8.83
CA THR A 23 8.40 10.56 9.38
C THR A 23 9.48 10.70 8.31
N SER A 24 9.20 10.31 7.07
CA SER A 24 10.16 10.33 5.97
C SER A 24 10.02 11.58 5.12
N HIS A 25 11.09 12.39 5.04
CA HIS A 25 11.19 13.47 4.06
C HIS A 25 11.33 12.97 2.60
N LYS A 26 11.46 11.64 2.39
CA LYS A 26 11.65 11.04 1.06
C LYS A 26 10.36 10.87 0.26
N PHE A 27 9.18 10.98 0.89
CA PHE A 27 7.92 10.96 0.14
C PHE A 27 7.62 12.37 -0.39
N ASN A 28 8.12 12.67 -1.59
CA ASN A 28 7.90 13.96 -2.21
C ASN A 28 6.55 13.98 -2.95
N LYS A 29 5.74 14.99 -2.61
CA LYS A 29 4.30 15.14 -2.89
C LYS A 29 3.95 15.01 -4.38
N THR A 30 3.25 13.94 -4.73
CA THR A 30 2.31 13.92 -5.88
C THR A 30 1.00 13.20 -5.58
N SER A 31 0.73 12.78 -4.33
CA SER A 31 -0.60 12.27 -3.99
C SER A 31 -1.59 13.43 -3.89
N SER A 32 -2.48 13.54 -4.87
CA SER A 32 -3.68 14.37 -4.74
C SER A 32 -4.58 13.85 -3.61
N GLU A 33 -5.44 14.70 -3.05
CA GLU A 33 -6.35 14.37 -1.93
C GLU A 33 -7.24 13.14 -2.18
N ASN A 34 -7.38 12.69 -3.44
CA ASN A 34 -8.18 11.53 -3.85
C ASN A 34 -7.36 10.26 -4.20
N THR A 35 -6.12 10.14 -3.72
CA THR A 35 -5.28 8.97 -3.99
C THR A 35 -5.46 7.87 -2.95
N SER A 36 -5.77 6.65 -3.40
CA SER A 36 -5.89 5.47 -2.54
C SER A 36 -4.56 4.73 -2.45
N PHE A 37 -4.04 4.55 -1.22
CA PHE A 37 -2.86 3.74 -0.98
C PHE A 37 -3.25 2.29 -0.70
N VAL A 38 -2.70 1.36 -1.48
CA VAL A 38 -2.87 -0.07 -1.25
C VAL A 38 -1.53 -0.67 -0.83
N PRO A 39 -1.38 -1.11 0.43
CA PRO A 39 -0.11 -1.64 0.91
C PRO A 39 0.12 -3.08 0.45
N PHE A 40 1.36 -3.43 0.14
CA PHE A 40 1.83 -4.77 -0.21
C PHE A 40 2.95 -5.17 0.74
N SER A 41 2.90 -6.40 1.24
CA SER A 41 3.92 -6.90 2.16
C SER A 41 5.07 -7.56 1.42
N ALA A 42 6.30 -7.39 1.93
CA ALA A 42 7.47 -8.09 1.43
C ALA A 42 7.42 -9.61 1.70
N LYS A 43 6.56 -10.06 2.64
CA LYS A 43 6.54 -11.44 3.14
C LYS A 43 5.23 -12.19 2.88
N ASP A 44 4.11 -11.49 2.68
CA ASP A 44 2.78 -12.11 2.56
C ASP A 44 2.24 -12.09 1.13
N LEU A 45 2.66 -13.05 0.31
CA LEU A 45 2.21 -13.19 -1.08
C LEU A 45 0.70 -13.47 -1.20
N THR A 46 0.08 -14.09 -0.19
CA THR A 46 -1.36 -14.37 -0.22
C THR A 46 -2.15 -13.08 -0.03
N LEU A 47 -1.73 -12.22 0.89
CA LEU A 47 -2.29 -10.89 1.07
C LEU A 47 -2.11 -10.04 -0.19
N ASN A 48 -0.92 -10.06 -0.78
CA ASN A 48 -0.60 -9.30 -1.99
C ASN A 48 -1.49 -9.68 -3.18
N LYS A 49 -1.77 -10.98 -3.37
CA LYS A 49 -2.71 -11.43 -4.41
C LYS A 49 -4.12 -10.87 -4.21
N LEU A 50 -4.58 -10.73 -2.97
CA LEU A 50 -5.88 -10.14 -2.66
C LEU A 50 -5.86 -8.62 -2.84
N ASN A 51 -4.80 -7.95 -2.40
CA ASN A 51 -4.63 -6.51 -2.57
C ASN A 51 -4.52 -6.12 -4.05
N LYS A 52 -3.91 -6.97 -4.89
CA LYS A 52 -3.89 -6.77 -6.35
C LYS A 52 -5.30 -6.79 -6.98
N ARG A 53 -6.27 -7.49 -6.39
CA ARG A 53 -7.67 -7.42 -6.84
C ARG A 53 -8.29 -6.08 -6.45
N ILE A 54 -8.07 -5.63 -5.21
CA ILE A 54 -8.51 -4.31 -4.73
C ILE A 54 -7.98 -3.20 -5.65
N VAL A 55 -6.69 -3.24 -6.01
CA VAL A 55 -6.09 -2.27 -6.95
C VAL A 55 -6.86 -2.24 -8.27
N LYS A 56 -7.13 -3.41 -8.87
CA LYS A 56 -7.86 -3.48 -10.14
C LYS A 56 -9.26 -2.90 -10.04
N ASP A 57 -9.95 -3.15 -8.94
CA ASP A 57 -11.32 -2.66 -8.72
C ASP A 57 -11.30 -1.13 -8.54
N LEU A 58 -10.38 -0.59 -7.74
CA LEU A 58 -10.21 0.86 -7.56
C LEU A 58 -9.85 1.59 -8.88
N VAL A 59 -8.96 1.02 -9.68
CA VAL A 59 -8.59 1.59 -10.98
C VAL A 59 -9.79 1.59 -11.93
N LYS A 60 -10.61 0.52 -11.94
CA LYS A 60 -11.85 0.47 -12.73
C LYS A 60 -12.88 1.51 -12.29
N GLU A 61 -12.90 1.85 -11.00
CA GLU A 61 -13.72 2.93 -10.43
C GLU A 61 -13.16 4.33 -10.74
N GLY A 62 -12.06 4.44 -11.49
CA GLY A 62 -11.43 5.71 -11.84
C GLY A 62 -10.67 6.37 -10.68
N LYS A 63 -10.36 5.62 -9.61
CA LYS A 63 -9.57 6.13 -8.49
C LYS A 63 -8.09 6.12 -8.88
N LYS A 64 -7.36 7.16 -8.46
CA LYS A 64 -5.90 7.16 -8.48
C LYS A 64 -5.40 6.20 -7.41
N VAL A 65 -4.55 5.25 -7.78
CA VAL A 65 -4.07 4.23 -6.85
C VAL A 65 -2.55 4.31 -6.74
N ILE A 66 -2.04 4.21 -5.51
CA ILE A 66 -0.62 3.98 -5.26
C ILE A 66 -0.47 2.60 -4.63
N GLU A 67 0.21 1.71 -5.34
CA GLU A 67 0.70 0.48 -4.75
C GLU A 67 1.94 0.81 -3.91
N ALA A 68 1.83 0.64 -2.59
CA ALA A 68 2.93 0.88 -1.66
C ALA A 68 3.49 -0.47 -1.20
N SER A 69 4.67 -0.86 -1.67
CA SER A 69 5.25 -2.18 -1.39
C SER A 69 6.37 -2.09 -0.36
N GLU A 70 6.27 -2.87 0.71
CA GLU A 70 7.39 -3.08 1.65
C GLU A 70 8.58 -3.66 0.87
N THR A 71 9.78 -3.16 1.16
CA THR A 71 11.03 -3.67 0.60
C THR A 71 11.83 -4.42 1.68
N LYS A 72 12.99 -4.95 1.30
CA LYS A 72 14.00 -5.47 2.24
C LYS A 72 15.06 -4.42 2.59
N ASP A 73 15.04 -3.27 1.95
CA ASP A 73 15.98 -2.17 2.18
C ASP A 73 15.56 -1.38 3.42
N LYS A 74 16.47 -1.22 4.38
CA LYS A 74 16.19 -0.48 5.62
C LYS A 74 16.15 1.03 5.39
N ASP A 75 16.89 1.54 4.41
CA ASP A 75 16.96 2.96 4.12
C ASP A 75 15.78 3.43 3.27
N ASN A 76 15.20 2.51 2.49
CA ASN A 76 14.01 2.72 1.66
C ASN A 76 13.03 1.56 1.84
N PRO A 77 12.36 1.46 3.02
CA PRO A 77 11.51 0.33 3.36
C PRO A 77 10.23 0.24 2.54
N TRP A 78 9.95 1.24 1.70
CA TRP A 78 8.77 1.30 0.84
C TRP A 78 9.14 1.73 -0.58
N THR A 79 8.46 1.13 -1.55
CA THR A 79 8.44 1.56 -2.96
C THR A 79 7.02 1.92 -3.35
N PHE A 80 6.88 2.89 -4.24
CA PHE A 80 5.59 3.43 -4.67
C PHE A 80 5.45 3.30 -6.17
N ASN A 81 4.37 2.65 -6.61
CA ASN A 81 3.99 2.54 -8.02
C ASN A 81 2.63 3.22 -8.22
N TYR A 82 2.56 4.16 -9.17
CA TYR A 82 1.40 5.03 -9.40
C TYR A 82 0.56 4.47 -10.56
N LEU A 83 -0.74 4.28 -10.32
CA LEU A 83 -1.71 3.68 -11.24
C LEU A 83 -2.92 4.58 -11.44
#